data_AF-A0A3C1ZGC0-F1
#
_entry.id   AF-A0A3C1ZGC0-F1
#
_cell.length_a   1.000
_cell.length_b   1.000
_cell.length_c   1.000
_cell.angle_alpha   90.00
_cell.angle_beta   90.00
_cell.angle_gamma   90.00
#
_symmetry.space_group_name_H-M   'P 1'
#
loop_
_entity.id
_entity.type
_entity.pdbx_description
1 polymer ?
#
loop_
_entity_poly.entity_id
_entity_poly.type
_entity_poly.pdbx_seq_one_letter_code
_entity_poly.pdbx_strand_id
1 'polypeptide(L)'
;MNDTIQVFNNHAMGVVTQEQIDALCPAAKEAVQTLEQGTGEGSDFLGWLHLPSGIDEATLASIESCARQLRTDCDYVVAIGIGGSYLGAKAVIEALNDAFAAYKPAAGAKVLFAGNNIGEDYIHDLMDLLDGKRFGIV
;
A
#
# COMPACT_ATOMS: atom_id res chain seq x y z
N MET A 1 19.96 -10.02 10.38
CA MET A 1 18.63 -10.65 10.19
C MET A 1 18.64 -11.24 8.79
N ASN A 2 17.82 -12.26 8.50
CA ASN A 2 17.69 -12.73 7.13
C ASN A 2 16.69 -11.78 6.47
N ASP A 3 17.14 -10.93 5.54
CA ASP A 3 16.36 -9.81 4.99
C ASP A 3 15.34 -10.27 3.92
N THR A 4 14.95 -11.54 3.94
CA THR A 4 14.11 -12.16 2.91
C THR A 4 12.96 -12.91 3.56
N ILE A 5 11.76 -12.72 3.00
CA ILE A 5 10.57 -13.48 3.37
C ILE A 5 10.82 -14.97 3.07
N GLN A 6 10.54 -15.83 4.04
CA GLN A 6 10.65 -17.28 3.89
C GLN A 6 9.27 -17.89 3.65
N VAL A 7 9.17 -18.79 2.68
CA VAL A 7 7.94 -19.54 2.39
C VAL A 7 8.14 -20.98 2.86
N PHE A 8 7.26 -21.45 3.75
CA PHE A 8 7.22 -22.83 4.22
C PHE A 8 5.90 -23.47 3.77
N ASN A 9 5.97 -24.52 2.95
CA ASN A 9 4.80 -25.21 2.39
C ASN A 9 4.49 -26.56 3.06
N ASN A 10 5.15 -26.87 4.17
CA ASN A 10 5.11 -28.19 4.83
C ASN A 10 3.68 -28.67 5.14
N HIS A 11 2.76 -27.75 5.48
CA HIS A 11 1.37 -28.08 5.77
C HIS A 11 0.51 -28.36 4.52
N ALA A 12 0.94 -27.91 3.34
CA ALA A 12 0.28 -28.22 2.07
C ALA A 12 0.66 -29.61 1.55
N MET A 13 1.79 -30.17 2.01
CA MET A 13 2.35 -31.44 1.52
C MET A 13 1.49 -32.68 1.83
N GLY A 14 0.50 -32.56 2.72
CA GLY A 14 -0.48 -33.61 2.97
C GLY A 14 -1.58 -33.71 1.91
N VAL A 15 -1.67 -32.72 1.01
CA VAL A 15 -2.70 -32.63 -0.05
C VAL A 15 -2.05 -32.59 -1.43
N VAL A 16 -0.86 -32.01 -1.56
CA VAL A 16 -0.12 -31.88 -2.82
C VAL A 16 1.29 -32.45 -2.64
N THR A 17 1.78 -33.26 -3.58
CA THR A 17 3.14 -33.83 -3.50
C THR A 17 4.19 -32.87 -4.07
N GLN A 18 5.47 -33.13 -3.74
CA GLN A 18 6.57 -32.32 -4.26
C GLN A 18 6.66 -32.46 -5.78
N GLU A 19 6.46 -33.67 -6.33
CA GLU A 19 6.48 -33.88 -7.77
C GLU A 19 5.37 -33.10 -8.49
N GLN A 20 4.19 -32.96 -7.87
CA GLN A 20 3.09 -32.16 -8.43
C GLN A 20 3.44 -30.66 -8.47
N ILE A 21 4.16 -30.15 -7.46
CA ILE A 21 4.65 -28.77 -7.44
C ILE A 21 5.75 -28.58 -8.49
N ASP A 22 6.72 -29.49 -8.53
CA ASP A 22 7.85 -29.43 -9.47
C ASP A 22 7.38 -29.52 -10.93
N ALA A 23 6.31 -30.29 -11.19
CA ALA A 23 5.70 -30.39 -12.50
C ALA A 23 5.11 -29.05 -13.02
N LEU A 24 4.81 -28.09 -12.13
CA LEU A 24 4.38 -26.74 -12.51
C LEU A 24 5.53 -25.81 -12.91
N CYS A 25 6.79 -26.19 -12.63
CA CYS A 25 7.95 -25.34 -12.87
C CYS A 25 8.08 -24.85 -14.34
N PRO A 26 7.84 -25.68 -15.38
CA PRO A 26 7.90 -25.20 -16.76
C PRO A 26 6.87 -24.09 -17.04
N ALA A 27 5.62 -24.28 -16.62
CA ALA A 27 4.56 -23.30 -16.80
C ALA A 27 4.82 -22.00 -16.01
N ALA A 28 5.35 -22.12 -14.79
CA ALA A 28 5.73 -20.95 -13.99
C ALA A 28 6.84 -20.13 -14.65
N LYS A 29 7.86 -20.78 -15.24
CA LYS A 29 8.93 -20.10 -15.98
C LYS A 29 8.41 -19.39 -17.22
N GLU A 30 7.52 -20.02 -17.96
CA GLU A 30 6.86 -19.40 -19.11
C GLU A 30 6.06 -18.17 -18.69
N ALA A 31 5.25 -18.27 -17.62
CA ALA A 31 4.50 -17.14 -17.08
C ALA A 31 5.40 -15.97 -16.66
N VAL A 32 6.54 -16.25 -16.02
CA VAL A 32 7.53 -15.21 -15.69
C VAL A 32 8.10 -14.55 -16.95
N GLN A 33 8.43 -15.34 -17.98
CA GLN A 33 8.90 -14.79 -19.26
C GLN A 33 7.83 -13.92 -19.93
N THR A 34 6.55 -14.33 -19.89
CA THR A 34 5.44 -13.54 -20.41
C THR A 34 5.32 -12.19 -19.72
N LEU A 35 5.51 -12.13 -18.39
CA LEU A 35 5.53 -10.88 -17.62
C LEU A 35 6.71 -9.99 -18.03
N GLU A 36 7.92 -10.52 -18.02
CA GLU A 36 9.15 -9.79 -18.36
C GLU A 36 9.15 -9.27 -19.81
N GLN A 37 8.53 -10.01 -20.73
CA GLN A 37 8.44 -9.61 -22.15
C GLN A 37 7.21 -8.76 -22.47
N GLY A 38 6.23 -8.65 -21.56
CA GLY A 38 4.99 -7.91 -21.78
C GLY A 38 4.15 -8.46 -22.93
N THR A 39 4.17 -9.78 -23.16
CA THR A 39 3.48 -10.43 -24.30
C THR A 39 2.10 -10.98 -23.94
N GLY A 40 1.75 -11.01 -22.66
CA GLY A 40 0.47 -11.51 -22.15
C GLY A 40 -0.66 -10.49 -22.24
N GLU A 41 -1.88 -10.94 -22.01
CA GLU A 41 -3.04 -10.05 -21.88
C GLU A 41 -2.86 -9.08 -20.71
N GLY A 42 -3.24 -7.81 -20.92
CA GLY A 42 -3.10 -6.76 -19.91
C GLY A 42 -1.66 -6.23 -19.75
N SER A 43 -0.77 -6.48 -20.71
CA SER A 43 0.63 -6.03 -20.65
C SER A 43 0.81 -4.51 -20.56
N ASP A 44 -0.21 -3.73 -20.94
CA ASP A 44 -0.27 -2.28 -20.72
C ASP A 44 -0.17 -1.88 -19.24
N PHE A 45 -0.44 -2.79 -18.29
CA PHE A 45 -0.52 -2.53 -16.85
C PHE A 45 0.63 -3.15 -16.04
N LEU A 46 1.79 -3.39 -16.65
CA LEU A 46 2.97 -4.00 -15.99
C LEU A 46 3.90 -3.01 -15.29
N GLY A 47 3.50 -1.76 -15.11
CA GLY A 47 4.34 -0.73 -14.48
C GLY A 47 4.84 -1.10 -13.07
N TRP A 48 4.14 -1.98 -12.36
CA TRP A 48 4.52 -2.47 -11.03
C TRP A 48 5.72 -3.43 -11.04
N LEU A 49 6.00 -4.11 -12.17
CA LEU A 49 6.98 -5.19 -12.23
C LEU A 49 8.40 -4.71 -11.90
N HIS A 50 8.78 -3.56 -12.46
CA HIS A 50 10.10 -2.95 -12.24
C HIS A 50 10.03 -1.64 -11.44
N LEU A 51 8.87 -1.27 -10.90
CA LEU A 51 8.72 -0.05 -10.10
C LEU A 51 9.72 0.01 -8.92
N PRO A 52 9.93 -1.06 -8.11
CA PRO A 52 10.87 -1.00 -7.00
C PRO A 52 12.33 -0.76 -7.43
N SER A 53 12.73 -1.32 -8.57
CA SER A 53 14.09 -1.18 -9.12
C SER A 53 14.28 0.06 -10.01
N GLY A 54 13.18 0.63 -10.50
CA GLY A 54 13.18 1.70 -11.51
C GLY A 54 12.72 3.05 -10.99
N ILE A 55 12.22 3.14 -9.75
CA ILE A 55 11.90 4.43 -9.13
C ILE A 55 13.18 5.23 -8.92
N ASP A 56 13.16 6.50 -9.35
CA ASP A 56 14.31 7.38 -9.22
C ASP A 56 14.33 8.12 -7.87
N GLU A 57 15.54 8.53 -7.48
CA GLU A 57 15.79 9.25 -6.22
C GLU A 57 15.06 10.60 -6.20
N ALA A 58 14.89 11.25 -7.35
CA ALA A 58 14.21 12.54 -7.44
C ALA A 58 12.72 12.44 -7.10
N THR A 59 12.06 11.38 -7.56
CA THR A 59 10.66 11.07 -7.27
C THR A 59 10.49 10.76 -5.79
N LEU A 60 11.35 9.93 -5.21
CA LEU A 60 11.34 9.65 -3.78
C LEU A 60 11.55 10.92 -2.94
N ALA A 61 12.56 11.71 -3.28
CA ALA A 61 12.85 12.97 -2.58
C ALA A 61 11.67 13.96 -2.65
N SER A 62 10.95 14.00 -3.78
CA SER A 62 9.76 14.85 -3.94
C SER A 62 8.60 14.39 -3.04
N ILE A 63 8.33 13.08 -3.01
CA ILE A 63 7.31 12.48 -2.12
C ILE A 63 7.64 12.77 -0.66
N GLU A 64 8.90 12.55 -0.26
CA GLU A 64 9.34 12.83 1.11
C GLU A 64 9.24 14.31 1.48
N SER A 65 9.57 15.21 0.55
CA SER A 65 9.47 16.65 0.76
C SER A 65 8.02 17.07 0.99
N CYS A 66 7.10 16.59 0.16
CA CYS A 66 5.66 16.81 0.34
C CYS A 66 5.18 16.25 1.69
N ALA A 67 5.58 15.03 2.05
CA ALA A 67 5.23 14.43 3.33
C ALA A 67 5.76 15.23 4.53
N ARG A 68 6.98 15.77 4.46
CA ARG A 68 7.56 16.64 5.52
C ARG A 68 6.76 17.94 5.66
N GLN A 69 6.37 18.54 4.53
CA GLN A 69 5.55 19.75 4.52
C GLN A 69 4.19 19.49 5.18
N LEU A 70 3.46 18.47 4.70
CA LEU A 70 2.15 18.10 5.27
C LEU A 70 2.23 17.78 6.76
N ARG A 71 3.30 17.10 7.21
CA ARG A 71 3.49 16.78 8.63
C ARG A 71 3.70 18.01 9.51
N THR A 72 4.30 19.07 8.97
CA THR A 72 4.61 20.30 9.70
C THR A 72 3.45 21.29 9.66
N ASP A 73 2.76 21.37 8.53
CA ASP A 73 1.75 22.39 8.25
C ASP A 73 0.33 21.96 8.62
N CYS A 74 0.11 20.69 8.97
CA CYS A 74 -1.22 20.14 9.20
C CYS A 74 -1.34 19.40 10.54
N ASP A 75 -2.52 19.51 11.14
CA ASP A 75 -3.00 18.63 12.21
C ASP A 75 -3.44 17.27 11.63
N TYR A 76 -4.03 17.28 10.42
CA TYR A 76 -4.53 16.09 9.73
C TYR A 76 -4.17 16.08 8.24
N VAL A 77 -4.07 14.89 7.66
CA VAL A 77 -4.03 14.69 6.20
C VAL A 77 -5.18 13.77 5.84
N VAL A 78 -6.08 14.22 4.97
CA VAL A 78 -7.24 13.44 4.52
C VAL A 78 -6.91 12.84 3.15
N ALA A 79 -6.74 11.52 3.09
CA ALA A 79 -6.57 10.79 1.86
C ALA A 79 -7.93 10.38 1.27
N ILE A 80 -8.24 10.88 0.07
CA ILE A 80 -9.54 10.64 -0.58
C ILE A 80 -9.39 9.57 -1.66
N GLY A 81 -9.94 8.38 -1.40
CA GLY A 81 -9.84 7.29 -2.36
C GLY A 81 -10.58 6.02 -1.92
N ILE A 82 -10.79 5.12 -2.87
CA ILE A 82 -11.41 3.80 -2.65
C ILE A 82 -10.59 2.73 -3.38
N GLY A 83 -10.76 1.46 -3.00
CA GLY A 83 -10.08 0.33 -3.63
C GLY A 83 -8.56 0.44 -3.47
N GLY A 84 -7.82 0.36 -4.58
CA GLY A 84 -6.35 0.41 -4.58
C GLY A 84 -5.78 1.71 -4.00
N SER A 85 -6.45 2.85 -4.23
CA SER A 85 -6.04 4.16 -3.72
C SER A 85 -6.28 4.34 -2.21
N TYR A 86 -6.91 3.36 -1.54
CA TYR A 86 -7.20 3.37 -0.10
C TYR A 86 -6.49 2.23 0.62
N LEU A 87 -6.70 0.99 0.17
CA LEU A 87 -6.29 -0.21 0.90
C LEU A 87 -4.77 -0.33 1.02
N GLY A 88 -4.00 0.05 -0.02
CA GLY A 88 -2.54 0.01 0.02
C GLY A 88 -1.97 0.94 1.09
N ALA A 89 -2.41 2.21 1.08
CA ALA A 89 -1.98 3.20 2.06
C ALA A 89 -2.42 2.80 3.48
N LYS A 90 -3.68 2.41 3.66
CA LYS A 90 -4.20 2.00 4.97
C LYS A 90 -3.47 0.79 5.54
N ALA A 91 -3.24 -0.25 4.73
CA ALA A 91 -2.56 -1.47 5.18
C ALA A 91 -1.14 -1.18 5.70
N VAL A 92 -0.36 -0.38 4.98
CA VAL A 92 1.01 -0.03 5.40
C VAL A 92 1.00 0.86 6.64
N ILE A 93 0.13 1.87 6.68
CA ILE A 93 0.00 2.78 7.84
C ILE A 93 -0.41 2.00 9.10
N GLU A 94 -1.36 1.08 9.01
CA GLU A 94 -1.81 0.29 10.17
C GLU A 94 -0.79 -0.75 10.59
N ALA A 95 -0.12 -1.42 9.64
CA ALA A 95 0.87 -2.46 9.95
C ALA A 95 2.16 -1.92 10.58
N LEU A 96 2.58 -0.70 10.21
CA LEU A 96 3.84 -0.11 10.67
C LEU A 96 3.68 0.84 11.86
N ASN A 97 2.46 1.28 12.17
CA ASN A 97 2.23 2.12 13.34
C ASN A 97 1.98 1.32 14.62
N ASP A 98 2.09 2.04 15.73
CA ASP A 98 1.58 1.57 17.02
C ASP A 98 0.09 1.23 16.92
N ALA A 99 -0.31 0.06 17.43
CA ALA A 99 -1.69 -0.44 17.35
C ALA A 99 -2.74 0.49 17.99
N PHE A 100 -2.31 1.43 18.86
CA PHE A 100 -3.17 2.42 19.51
C PHE A 100 -2.82 3.86 19.09
N ALA A 101 -2.06 4.04 18.00
CA ALA A 101 -1.63 5.35 17.50
C ALA A 101 -2.81 6.33 17.31
N ALA A 102 -3.98 5.82 16.89
CA ALA A 102 -5.19 6.62 16.73
C ALA A 102 -5.59 7.38 18.01
N TYR A 103 -5.36 6.77 19.18
CA TYR A 103 -5.78 7.29 20.49
C TYR A 103 -4.67 8.06 21.22
N LYS A 104 -3.43 8.02 20.72
CA LYS A 104 -2.29 8.71 21.33
C LYS A 104 -2.10 10.10 20.72
N PRO A 105 -1.45 11.04 21.44
CA PRO A 105 -0.94 12.26 20.83
C PRO A 105 0.05 11.91 19.72
N ALA A 106 -0.04 12.60 18.58
CA ALA A 106 0.89 12.43 17.47
C ALA A 106 1.93 13.55 17.48
N ALA A 107 3.16 13.24 17.08
CA ALA A 107 4.23 14.24 16.92
C ALA A 107 4.10 15.06 15.61
N GLY A 108 3.08 14.78 14.79
CA GLY A 108 2.77 15.47 13.53
C GLY A 108 1.38 15.10 13.04
N ALA A 109 1.08 15.39 11.77
CA ALA A 109 -0.25 15.17 11.19
C ALA A 109 -0.73 13.72 11.28
N LYS A 110 -2.00 13.52 11.68
CA LYS A 110 -2.68 12.21 11.61
C LYS A 110 -3.31 12.00 10.23
N VAL A 111 -3.16 10.80 9.67
CA VAL A 111 -3.82 10.45 8.40
C VAL A 111 -5.25 9.98 8.67
N LEU A 112 -6.20 10.58 7.96
CA LEU A 112 -7.61 10.19 7.90
C LEU A 112 -7.93 9.77 6.47
N PHE A 113 -9.01 9.02 6.29
CA PHE A 113 -9.44 8.57 4.97
C PHE A 113 -10.85 9.08 4.68
N ALA A 114 -11.16 9.35 3.42
CA ALA A 114 -12.50 9.68 2.97
C ALA A 114 -12.74 9.15 1.55
N GLY A 115 -13.99 9.22 1.07
CA GLY A 115 -14.35 8.77 -0.29
C GLY A 115 -14.35 7.25 -0.48
N ASN A 116 -13.97 6.47 0.54
CA ASN A 116 -14.05 5.01 0.54
C ASN A 116 -15.45 4.47 0.86
N ASN A 117 -16.42 5.34 1.14
CA ASN A 117 -17.84 5.05 1.34
C ASN A 117 -18.69 6.30 1.01
N ILE A 118 -20.03 6.16 1.02
CA ILE A 118 -21.00 7.25 0.76
C ILE A 118 -21.88 7.49 2.02
N GLY A 119 -21.31 7.31 3.21
CA GLY A 119 -22.01 7.56 4.46
C GLY A 119 -22.05 9.07 4.76
N GLU A 120 -23.24 9.66 4.77
CA GLU A 120 -23.42 11.07 5.14
C GLU A 120 -22.94 11.34 6.56
N ASP A 121 -23.36 10.53 7.53
CA ASP A 121 -22.92 10.62 8.93
C ASP A 121 -21.40 10.56 9.06
N TYR A 122 -20.74 9.69 8.28
CA TYR A 122 -19.28 9.57 8.27
C TYR A 122 -18.59 10.85 7.82
N ILE A 123 -19.11 11.49 6.77
CA ILE A 123 -18.56 12.75 6.25
C ILE A 123 -18.86 13.90 7.22
N HIS A 124 -20.07 13.92 7.81
CA HIS A 124 -20.44 14.90 8.82
C HIS A 124 -19.47 14.83 10.02
N ASP A 125 -19.27 13.64 10.60
CA ASP A 125 -18.36 13.44 11.74
C ASP A 125 -16.91 13.80 11.39
N LEU A 126 -16.47 13.53 10.16
CA LEU A 126 -15.15 13.94 9.67
C LEU A 126 -15.04 15.47 9.58
N MET A 127 -16.07 16.15 9.06
CA MET A 127 -16.09 17.61 8.98
C MET A 127 -16.05 18.24 10.37
N ASP A 128 -16.83 17.71 11.32
CA ASP A 128 -16.82 18.15 12.72
C ASP A 128 -15.44 17.97 13.37
N LEU A 129 -14.75 16.86 13.11
CA LEU A 129 -13.40 16.63 13.60
C LEU A 129 -12.38 17.63 13.04
N LEU A 130 -12.56 18.03 11.78
CA LEU A 130 -11.66 18.93 11.06
C LEU A 130 -11.93 20.42 11.33
N ASP A 131 -13.05 20.76 11.98
CA ASP A 131 -13.39 22.16 12.24
C ASP A 131 -12.32 22.87 13.09
N GLY A 132 -11.89 24.04 12.61
CA GLY A 132 -10.79 24.82 13.19
C GLY A 132 -9.41 24.16 13.13
N LYS A 133 -9.22 23.08 12.36
CA LYS A 133 -7.93 22.39 12.18
C LYS A 133 -7.28 22.73 10.84
N ARG A 134 -5.95 22.68 10.80
CA ARG A 134 -5.20 22.75 9.54
C ARG A 134 -5.10 21.36 8.97
N PHE A 135 -5.56 21.14 7.74
CA PHE A 135 -5.44 19.84 7.10
C PHE A 135 -5.05 19.92 5.63
N GLY A 136 -4.34 18.90 5.17
CA GLY A 136 -4.03 18.66 3.77
C GLY A 136 -4.99 17.64 3.18
N ILE A 137 -5.16 17.68 1.86
CA ILE A 137 -5.93 16.69 1.10
C ILE A 137 -4.98 16.06 0.08
N VAL A 138 -5.02 14.73 -0.02
CA VAL A 138 -4.27 13.93 -0.99
C VAL A 138 -5.17 12.93 -1.70
#